data_AF-A0A960XGP0-F1
#
_entry.id   AF-A0A960XGP0-F1
#
_cell.length_a   1.000
_cell.length_b   1.000
_cell.length_c   1.000
_cell.angle_alpha   90.00
_cell.angle_beta   90.00
_cell.angle_gamma   90.00
#
_symmetry.space_group_name_H-M   'P 1'
#
loop_
_entity.id
_entity.type
_entity.pdbx_description
1 polymer ?
#
loop_
_entity_poly.entity_id
_entity_poly.type
_entity_poly.pdbx_seq_one_letter_code
_entity_poly.pdbx_strand_id
1 'polypeptide(L)'
;MDYQIADFQATDELRITETEIKKIAFLDLASARSNPEVNFAIVEDVEEILDNMALYLAYMIDSQWDIQTFDSKGEAYQWLEINPKR
;
A
#
# COMPACT_ATOMS: atom_id res chain seq x y z
N MET A 1 -7.79 -8.49 -13.17
CA MET A 1 -7.18 -7.22 -12.77
C MET A 1 -6.80 -7.44 -11.34
N ASP A 2 -5.50 -7.57 -11.09
CA ASP A 2 -5.02 -7.96 -9.79
C ASP A 2 -4.74 -6.67 -9.02
N TYR A 3 -5.51 -6.43 -7.97
CA TYR A 3 -5.32 -5.30 -7.09
C TYR A 3 -5.32 -5.77 -5.65
N GLN A 4 -4.65 -5.01 -4.81
CA GLN A 4 -4.66 -5.18 -3.37
C GLN A 4 -5.19 -3.91 -2.72
N ILE A 5 -5.98 -4.08 -1.67
CA ILE A 5 -6.42 -2.98 -0.80
C ILE A 5 -5.98 -3.33 0.63
N ALA A 6 -5.19 -2.45 1.24
CA ALA A 6 -4.92 -2.49 2.68
C ALA A 6 -5.77 -1.40 3.35
N ASP A 7 -6.82 -1.82 4.07
CA ASP A 7 -7.75 -0.92 4.76
C ASP A 7 -7.41 -0.86 6.25
N PHE A 8 -6.93 0.28 6.69
CA PHE A 8 -6.56 0.57 8.07
C PHE A 8 -7.57 1.48 8.79
N GLN A 9 -8.71 1.86 8.17
CA GLN A 9 -9.67 2.80 8.78
C GLN A 9 -10.34 2.29 10.07
N ALA A 10 -10.27 0.97 10.32
CA ALA A 10 -10.76 0.35 11.56
C ALA A 10 -9.61 0.03 12.54
N THR A 11 -8.39 0.50 12.26
CA THR A 11 -7.21 0.26 13.09
C THR A 11 -7.02 1.44 14.04
N ASP A 12 -7.31 1.23 15.31
CA ASP A 12 -7.09 2.27 16.34
C ASP A 12 -5.60 2.49 16.64
N GLU A 13 -4.78 1.43 16.53
CA GLU A 13 -3.34 1.45 16.81
C GLU A 13 -2.62 0.41 15.95
N LEU A 14 -1.50 0.81 15.31
CA LEU A 14 -0.64 -0.11 14.55
C LEU A 14 0.72 -0.26 15.22
N ARG A 15 0.85 -1.27 16.08
CA ARG A 15 2.13 -1.61 16.72
C ARG A 15 3.02 -2.41 15.78
N ILE A 16 3.80 -1.72 14.97
CA ILE A 16 4.78 -2.32 14.08
C ILE A 16 6.12 -1.62 14.24
N THR A 17 7.21 -2.40 14.23
CA THR A 17 8.56 -1.84 14.25
C THR A 17 9.01 -1.48 12.83
N GLU A 18 9.95 -0.54 12.70
CA GLU A 18 10.60 -0.23 11.41
C GLU A 18 11.19 -1.49 10.74
N THR A 19 11.75 -2.41 11.53
CA THR A 19 12.32 -3.66 11.00
C THR A 19 11.24 -4.55 10.37
N GLU A 20 10.03 -4.56 10.92
CA GLU A 20 8.90 -5.31 10.36
C GLU A 20 8.36 -4.65 9.10
N ILE A 21 8.19 -3.33 9.09
CA ILE A 21 7.80 -2.57 7.88
C ILE A 21 8.77 -2.87 6.74
N LYS A 22 10.07 -2.79 7.01
CA LYS A 22 11.12 -3.08 6.04
C LYS A 22 11.02 -4.50 5.48
N LYS A 23 10.73 -5.49 6.33
CA LYS A 23 10.55 -6.89 5.89
C LYS A 23 9.34 -7.02 4.98
N ILE A 24 8.21 -6.40 5.33
CA ILE A 24 6.99 -6.40 4.51
C ILE A 24 7.28 -5.77 3.15
N ALA A 25 7.87 -4.57 3.14
CA ALA A 25 8.22 -3.89 1.89
C ALA A 25 9.15 -4.73 1.00
N PHE A 26 10.14 -5.43 1.56
CA PHE A 26 10.99 -6.30 0.73
C PHE A 26 10.27 -7.53 0.17
N LEU A 27 9.32 -8.10 0.91
CA LEU A 27 8.49 -9.20 0.40
C LEU A 27 7.58 -8.73 -0.74
N ASP A 28 6.98 -7.56 -0.59
CA ASP A 28 6.14 -6.95 -1.62
C ASP A 28 6.98 -6.56 -2.84
N LEU A 29 8.16 -5.98 -2.65
CA LEU A 29 9.09 -5.64 -3.73
C LEU A 29 9.54 -6.89 -4.50
N ALA A 30 9.78 -8.00 -3.81
CA ALA A 30 10.08 -9.27 -4.46
C ALA A 30 8.87 -9.80 -5.25
N SER A 31 7.67 -9.67 -4.69
CA SER A 31 6.41 -10.07 -5.34
C SER A 31 6.12 -9.21 -6.57
N ALA A 32 6.44 -7.91 -6.52
CA ALA A 32 6.26 -6.98 -7.62
C ALA A 32 7.07 -7.35 -8.86
N ARG A 33 8.24 -7.97 -8.68
CA ARG A 33 9.07 -8.45 -9.80
C ARG A 33 8.41 -9.59 -10.57
N SER A 34 7.65 -10.44 -9.89
CA SER A 34 6.93 -11.55 -10.53
C SER A 34 5.52 -11.16 -10.99
N ASN A 35 4.92 -10.14 -10.36
CA ASN A 35 3.56 -9.66 -10.63
C ASN A 35 3.57 -8.13 -10.78
N PRO A 36 4.13 -7.58 -11.86
CA PRO A 36 4.31 -6.13 -12.02
C PRO A 36 3.00 -5.36 -12.20
N GLU A 37 1.94 -6.04 -12.62
CA GLU A 37 0.68 -5.44 -13.05
C GLU A 37 -0.32 -5.29 -11.88
N VAL A 38 0.16 -5.02 -10.66
CA VAL A 38 -0.68 -4.82 -9.48
C VAL A 38 -0.84 -3.35 -9.16
N ASN A 39 -2.07 -2.96 -8.87
CA ASN A 39 -2.40 -1.73 -8.18
C ASN A 39 -2.57 -2.00 -6.70
N PHE A 40 -1.86 -1.27 -5.85
CA PHE A 40 -1.97 -1.39 -4.41
C PHE A 40 -2.52 -0.10 -3.81
N ALA A 41 -3.77 -0.14 -3.37
CA ALA A 41 -4.39 0.95 -2.65
C ALA A 41 -4.22 0.74 -1.13
N ILE A 42 -3.78 1.79 -0.44
CA ILE A 42 -3.67 1.84 1.02
C ILE A 42 -4.69 2.85 1.50
N VAL A 43 -5.61 2.44 2.38
CA VAL A 43 -6.65 3.30 2.93
C VAL A 43 -6.37 3.52 4.41
N GLU A 44 -6.10 4.75 4.81
CA GLU A 44 -5.79 5.10 6.19
C GLU A 44 -6.17 6.56 6.46
N ASP A 45 -6.57 6.84 7.69
CA ASP A 45 -6.96 8.17 8.17
C ASP A 45 -6.38 8.49 9.56
N VAL A 46 -5.43 7.65 10.01
CA VAL A 46 -4.85 7.71 11.37
C VAL A 46 -3.44 8.24 11.27
N GLU A 47 -3.19 9.38 11.91
CA GLU A 47 -1.89 10.08 11.84
C GLU A 47 -0.71 9.19 12.26
N GLU A 48 -0.91 8.28 13.21
CA GLU A 48 0.14 7.33 13.66
C GLU A 48 0.49 6.27 12.59
N ILE A 49 -0.40 6.02 11.64
CA ILE A 49 -0.18 5.08 10.53
C ILE A 49 0.57 5.77 9.38
N LEU A 50 0.43 7.10 9.23
CA LEU A 50 1.08 7.88 8.16
C LEU A 50 2.60 7.70 8.14
N ASP A 51 3.27 7.79 9.29
CA ASP A 51 4.73 7.64 9.37
C ASP A 51 5.19 6.24 8.95
N ASN A 52 4.44 5.22 9.36
CA ASN A 52 4.69 3.83 8.98
C ASN A 52 4.47 3.61 7.48
N MET A 53 3.45 4.24 6.90
CA MET A 53 3.16 4.17 5.46
C MET A 53 4.19 4.93 4.64
N ALA A 54 4.63 6.11 5.08
CA ALA A 54 5.70 6.85 4.43
C ALA A 54 7.00 6.03 4.40
N LEU A 55 7.33 5.36 5.50
CA LEU A 55 8.47 4.46 5.58
C LEU A 55 8.33 3.24 4.65
N TYR A 56 7.15 2.62 4.60
CA TYR A 56 6.85 1.54 3.66
C TYR A 56 7.05 1.98 2.21
N LEU A 57 6.47 3.11 1.81
CA LEU A 57 6.56 3.66 0.47
C LEU A 57 8.01 4.01 0.08
N ALA A 58 8.82 4.49 1.02
CA ALA A 58 10.24 4.74 0.80
C ALA A 58 11.01 3.47 0.42
N TYR A 59 10.68 2.31 1.01
CA TYR A 59 11.27 1.03 0.63
C TYR A 59 10.70 0.47 -0.70
N MET A 60 9.51 0.90 -1.10
CA MET A 60 8.84 0.50 -2.34
C MET A 60 9.15 1.41 -3.53
N ILE A 61 10.07 2.37 -3.42
CA ILE A 61 10.40 3.36 -4.47
C ILE A 61 10.74 2.72 -5.83
N ASP A 62 11.38 1.54 -5.82
CA ASP A 62 11.78 0.80 -7.02
C ASP A 62 10.76 -0.28 -7.44
N SER A 63 9.55 -0.25 -6.86
CA SER A 63 8.49 -1.21 -7.18
C SER A 63 7.91 -0.97 -8.56
N GLN A 64 7.43 -2.06 -9.19
CA GLN A 64 6.67 -2.01 -10.44
C GLN A 64 5.15 -1.84 -10.19
N TRP A 65 4.71 -2.02 -8.95
CA TRP A 65 3.34 -1.75 -8.54
C TRP A 65 3.06 -0.26 -8.55
N ASP A 66 1.82 0.08 -8.93
CA ASP A 66 1.33 1.44 -8.69
C ASP A 66 0.72 1.45 -7.29
N ILE A 67 1.32 2.22 -6.38
CA ILE A 67 0.92 2.28 -4.97
C ILE A 67 0.38 3.68 -4.69
N GLN A 68 -0.80 3.76 -4.07
CA GLN A 68 -1.40 5.03 -3.71
C GLN A 68 -2.14 4.95 -2.37
N THR A 69 -2.06 6.03 -1.58
CA THR A 69 -2.79 6.18 -0.31
C THR A 69 -4.08 6.97 -0.50
N PHE A 70 -5.08 6.68 0.33
CA PHE A 70 -6.41 7.29 0.27
C PHE A 70 -6.99 7.46 1.67
N ASP A 71 -7.73 8.55 1.88
CA ASP A 71 -8.43 8.82 3.15
C ASP A 71 -9.75 8.04 3.24
N SER A 72 -10.19 7.43 2.13
CA SER A 72 -11.44 6.67 2.08
C SER A 72 -11.39 5.50 1.12
N LYS A 73 -12.11 4.42 1.48
CA LYS A 73 -12.37 3.30 0.58
C LYS A 73 -13.00 3.73 -0.74
N GLY A 74 -13.91 4.71 -0.72
CA GLY A 74 -14.61 5.15 -1.91
C GLY A 74 -13.65 5.67 -2.99
N GLU A 75 -12.67 6.49 -2.59
CA GLU A 75 -11.65 7.02 -3.49
C GLU A 75 -10.70 5.93 -3.99
N ALA A 76 -10.30 5.01 -3.11
CA ALA A 76 -9.47 3.87 -3.49
C ALA A 76 -10.14 3.00 -4.56
N TYR A 77 -11.42 2.66 -4.38
CA TYR A 77 -12.17 1.89 -5.38
C TYR A 77 -12.32 2.65 -6.70
N GLN A 78 -12.65 3.94 -6.66
CA GLN A 78 -12.73 4.75 -7.89
C GLN A 78 -11.41 4.78 -8.64
N TRP A 79 -10.29 4.94 -7.92
CA TRP A 79 -8.96 4.91 -8.52
C TRP A 79 -8.64 3.58 -9.20
N LEU A 80 -8.98 2.46 -8.55
CA LEU A 80 -8.81 1.13 -9.11
C LEU A 80 -9.66 0.90 -10.37
N GLU A 81 -10.88 1.43 -10.42
CA GLU A 81 -11.75 1.32 -11.59
C GLU A 81 -11.23 2.11 -12.80
N ILE A 82 -10.66 3.31 -12.57
CA ILE A 82 -10.19 4.19 -13.66
C ILE A 82 -8.76 3.90 -14.12
N ASN A 83 -7.93 3.27 -13.27
CA ASN A 83 -6.54 2.95 -13.59
C ASN A 83 -6.27 1.44 -13.66
N PRO A 84 -6.93 0.67 -14.54
CA PRO A 84 -6.63 -0.75 -14.66
C PRO A 84 -5.22 -1.00 -15.17
N LYS A 85 -4.34 -1.59 -14.34
CA LYS A 85 -3.14 -2.27 -14.83
C LYS A 85 -3.57 -3.40 -15.76
N ARG A 86 -2.93 -3.48 -16.93
CA ARG A 86 -3.22 -4.40 -18.02
C ARG A 86 -2.10 -5.36 -18.23
#